data_AF-A0A224YCZ7-F1
#
_entry.id   AF-A0A224YCZ7-F1
#
_cell.length_a   1.000
_cell.length_b   1.000
_cell.length_c   1.000
_cell.angle_alpha   90.00
_cell.angle_beta   90.00
_cell.angle_gamma   90.00
#
_symmetry.space_group_name_H-M   'P 1'
#
loop_
_entity.id
_entity.type
_entity.pdbx_description
1 polymer ?
#
loop_
_entity_poly.entity_id
_entity_poly.type
_entity_poly.pdbx_seq_one_letter_code
_entity_poly.pdbx_strand_id
1 'polypeptide(L)'
;MCAAYILFACLFGCAVLQQHSASAQSRANGCLDTPTVEGCPIIRRMWSFNSYSGACQQNFVCSNHTNAFQDQATCTETCSSVPRPQPPESYKDCAFWLDRLHLCKQK
;
A
#
# COMPACT_ATOMS: atom_id res chain seq x y z
N MET A 1 -30.46 -2.16 -38.08
CA MET A 1 -30.68 -2.25 -36.62
C MET A 1 -29.48 -2.81 -35.84
N CYS A 2 -28.42 -3.30 -36.51
CA CYS A 2 -27.23 -3.89 -35.85
C CYS A 2 -26.10 -2.90 -35.50
N ALA A 3 -25.98 -1.77 -36.19
CA ALA A 3 -24.84 -0.86 -36.02
C ALA A 3 -24.83 -0.13 -34.67
N ALA A 4 -26.00 0.21 -34.12
CA ALA A 4 -26.12 0.89 -32.82
C ALA A 4 -25.76 -0.02 -31.64
N TYR A 5 -26.03 -1.33 -31.75
CA TYR A 5 -25.76 -2.30 -30.69
C TYR A 5 -24.26 -2.58 -30.51
N ILE A 6 -23.51 -2.57 -31.61
CA ILE A 6 -22.06 -2.79 -31.62
C ILE A 6 -21.32 -1.59 -31.00
N LEU A 7 -21.78 -0.35 -31.28
CA LEU A 7 -21.20 0.86 -30.70
C LEU A 7 -21.41 0.93 -29.18
N PHE A 8 -22.59 0.53 -28.69
CA PHE A 8 -22.85 0.47 -27.25
C PHE A 8 -21.97 -0.58 -26.55
N ALA A 9 -21.75 -1.75 -27.15
CA ALA A 9 -20.87 -2.78 -26.58
C ALA A 9 -19.40 -2.33 -26.49
N CYS A 10 -18.89 -1.62 -27.51
CA CYS A 10 -17.52 -1.07 -27.48
C CYS A 10 -17.33 0.01 -26.40
N LEU A 11 -18.31 0.89 -26.21
CA LEU A 11 -18.24 1.96 -25.21
C LEU A 11 -18.28 1.41 -23.77
N PHE A 12 -19.12 0.38 -23.52
CA PHE A 12 -19.16 -0.29 -22.22
C PHE A 12 -17.89 -1.11 -21.93
N GLY A 13 -17.30 -1.76 -22.94
CA GLY A 13 -16.06 -2.52 -22.79
C GLY A 13 -14.84 -1.66 -22.41
N CYS A 14 -14.68 -0.49 -23.04
CA CYS A 14 -13.58 0.43 -22.73
C CYS A 14 -13.68 1.04 -21.33
N ALA A 15 -14.89 1.35 -20.86
CA ALA A 15 -15.09 1.95 -19.53
C ALA A 15 -14.67 1.01 -18.37
N VAL A 16 -14.93 -0.31 -18.51
CA VAL A 16 -14.57 -1.31 -17.49
C VAL A 16 -13.05 -1.48 -17.39
N LEU A 17 -12.34 -1.52 -18.53
CA LEU A 17 -10.87 -1.62 -18.56
C LEU A 17 -10.15 -0.43 -17.90
N GLN A 18 -10.70 0.78 -18.00
CA GLN A 18 -10.13 1.98 -17.38
C GLN A 18 -10.31 2.01 -15.84
N GLN A 19 -11.37 1.42 -15.30
CA GLN A 19 -11.59 1.39 -13.84
C GLN A 19 -10.63 0.43 -13.12
N HIS A 20 -10.28 -0.67 -13.76
CA HIS A 20 -9.41 -1.69 -13.16
C HIS A 20 -7.98 -1.15 -12.95
N SER A 21 -7.44 -0.42 -13.92
CA SER A 21 -6.11 0.19 -13.86
C SER A 21 -6.02 1.28 -12.79
N ALA A 22 -6.97 2.21 -12.75
CA ALA A 22 -6.98 3.28 -11.72
C ALA A 22 -7.05 2.74 -10.28
N SER A 23 -7.82 1.67 -10.06
CA SER A 23 -7.95 1.03 -8.74
C SER A 23 -6.74 0.18 -8.32
N ALA A 24 -5.98 -0.33 -9.29
CA ALA A 24 -4.72 -1.01 -9.03
C ALA A 24 -3.61 -0.01 -8.69
N GLN A 25 -3.50 1.09 -9.44
CA GLN A 25 -2.56 2.18 -9.14
C GLN A 25 -2.82 2.82 -7.76
N SER A 26 -4.08 3.07 -7.42
CA SER A 26 -4.41 3.69 -6.12
C SER A 26 -4.10 2.77 -4.93
N ARG A 27 -4.28 1.46 -5.07
CA ARG A 27 -3.90 0.47 -4.04
C ARG A 27 -2.39 0.29 -3.93
N ALA A 28 -1.65 0.32 -5.05
CA ALA A 28 -0.20 0.27 -5.04
C ALA A 28 0.40 1.48 -4.29
N ASN A 29 -0.19 2.68 -4.43
CA ASN A 29 0.20 3.84 -3.64
C ASN A 29 -0.05 3.65 -2.14
N GLY A 30 -1.14 2.96 -1.77
CA GLY A 30 -1.47 2.64 -0.38
C GLY A 30 -0.43 1.75 0.32
N CYS A 31 0.38 0.99 -0.41
CA CYS A 31 1.41 0.12 0.16
C CYS A 31 2.52 0.89 0.92
N LEU A 32 2.71 2.19 0.61
CA LEU A 32 3.69 3.05 1.28
C LEU A 32 3.15 3.68 2.56
N ASP A 33 1.82 3.67 2.74
CA ASP A 33 1.19 4.19 3.95
C ASP A 33 1.50 3.25 5.12
N THR A 34 1.92 3.82 6.25
CA THR A 34 2.24 3.05 7.45
C THR A 34 0.94 2.46 8.02
N PRO A 35 0.83 1.11 8.15
CA PRO A 35 -0.32 0.48 8.79
C PRO A 35 -0.51 1.04 10.20
N THR A 36 -1.76 1.38 10.55
CA THR A 36 -2.11 1.92 11.86
C THR A 36 -3.18 1.08 12.56
N VAL A 37 -3.20 1.13 13.89
CA VAL A 37 -4.25 0.58 14.76
C VAL A 37 -5.09 1.69 15.40
N GLU A 38 -4.77 2.95 15.10
CA GLU A 38 -5.40 4.13 15.68
C GLU A 38 -6.43 4.75 14.73
N GLY A 39 -7.43 5.43 15.28
CA GLY A 39 -8.38 6.23 14.49
C GLY A 39 -9.38 5.41 13.67
N CYS A 40 -9.62 4.14 14.03
CA CYS A 40 -10.59 3.30 13.35
C CYS A 40 -11.49 2.52 14.33
N PRO A 41 -12.72 2.17 13.92
CA PRO A 41 -13.65 1.44 14.78
C PRO A 41 -13.35 -0.06 14.87
N ILE A 42 -12.61 -0.62 13.91
CA ILE A 42 -12.40 -2.07 13.80
C ILE A 42 -10.93 -2.35 13.45
N ILE A 43 -10.27 -3.10 14.33
CA ILE A 43 -8.91 -3.61 14.15
C ILE A 43 -9.01 -5.11 13.86
N ARG A 44 -8.29 -5.60 12.84
CA ARG A 44 -8.24 -7.02 12.48
C ARG A 44 -6.81 -7.46 12.22
N ARG A 45 -6.58 -8.76 12.37
CA ARG A 45 -5.35 -9.40 11.90
C ARG A 45 -5.42 -9.52 10.38
N MET A 46 -4.63 -8.72 9.67
CA MET A 46 -4.61 -8.64 8.21
C MET A 46 -3.18 -8.55 7.70
N TRP A 47 -2.99 -8.66 6.40
CA TRP A 47 -1.71 -8.52 5.72
C TRP A 47 -1.44 -7.07 5.36
N SER A 48 -0.22 -6.61 5.54
CA SER A 48 0.21 -5.26 5.19
C SER A 48 1.63 -5.29 4.65
N PHE A 49 1.94 -4.43 3.70
CA PHE A 49 3.28 -4.32 3.14
C PHE A 49 4.16 -3.47 4.05
N ASN A 50 5.29 -4.04 4.44
CA ASN A 50 6.34 -3.33 5.16
C ASN A 50 7.39 -2.86 4.15
N SER A 51 7.41 -1.56 3.87
CA SER A 51 8.32 -0.97 2.88
C SER A 51 9.80 -1.09 3.27
N TYR A 52 10.12 -1.14 4.56
CA TYR A 52 11.49 -1.34 5.05
C TYR A 52 12.00 -2.75 4.74
N SER A 53 11.22 -3.78 5.07
CA SER A 53 11.58 -5.17 4.76
C SER A 53 11.31 -5.54 3.30
N GLY A 54 10.49 -4.77 2.59
CA GLY A 54 10.02 -5.06 1.24
C GLY A 54 9.13 -6.31 1.18
N ALA A 55 8.42 -6.63 2.26
CA ALA A 55 7.63 -7.85 2.37
C ALA A 55 6.27 -7.61 3.02
N CYS A 56 5.28 -8.41 2.63
CA CYS A 56 3.99 -8.47 3.28
C CYS A 56 4.07 -9.26 4.59
N GLN A 57 3.54 -8.66 5.66
CA GLN A 57 3.56 -9.21 7.02
C GLN A 57 2.15 -9.19 7.60
N GLN A 58 1.82 -10.19 8.41
CA GLN A 58 0.52 -10.27 9.06
C GLN A 58 0.57 -9.65 10.46
N ASN A 59 -0.26 -8.64 10.72
CA ASN A 59 -0.34 -7.99 12.02
C ASN A 59 -1.74 -7.38 12.26
N PHE A 60 -1.96 -6.79 13.43
CA PHE A 60 -3.16 -6.00 13.71
C PHE A 60 -3.08 -4.65 13.01
N VAL A 61 -4.12 -4.33 12.24
CA VAL A 61 -4.27 -3.07 11.51
C VAL A 61 -5.75 -2.72 11.45
N CYS A 62 -6.04 -1.42 11.33
CA CYS A 62 -7.36 -0.92 10.99
C CYS A 62 -7.88 -1.60 9.71
N SER A 63 -9.06 -2.22 9.77
CA SER A 63 -9.53 -3.07 8.68
C SER A 63 -9.85 -2.31 7.38
N ASN A 64 -10.04 -1.00 7.49
CA ASN A 64 -10.29 -0.09 6.36
C ASN A 64 -9.03 0.66 5.89
N HIS A 65 -7.86 0.33 6.43
CA HIS A 65 -6.60 0.96 6.01
C HIS A 65 -6.26 0.59 4.56
N THR A 66 -5.66 1.52 3.81
CA THR A 66 -5.25 1.31 2.41
C THR A 66 -4.20 0.21 2.28
N ASN A 67 -3.30 0.12 3.26
CA ASN A 67 -2.33 -0.96 3.44
C ASN A 67 -2.86 -2.09 4.35
N ALA A 68 -4.05 -2.61 4.07
CA ALA A 68 -4.62 -3.76 4.77
C ALA A 68 -5.32 -4.72 3.79
N PHE A 69 -4.79 -5.93 3.70
CA PHE A 69 -5.22 -6.96 2.75
C PHE A 69 -5.68 -8.20 3.51
N GLN A 70 -6.69 -8.88 2.97
CA GLN A 70 -7.23 -10.07 3.62
C GLN A 70 -6.27 -11.26 3.59
N ASP A 71 -5.50 -11.39 2.51
CA ASP A 71 -4.57 -12.50 2.27
C ASP A 71 -3.20 -12.01 1.78
N GLN A 72 -2.20 -12.89 1.94
CA GLN A 72 -0.81 -12.60 1.62
C GLN A 72 -0.58 -12.42 0.12
N ALA A 73 -1.27 -13.20 -0.71
CA ALA A 73 -1.07 -13.21 -2.15
C ALA A 73 -1.49 -11.86 -2.74
N THR A 74 -2.68 -11.37 -2.38
CA THR A 74 -3.19 -10.06 -2.80
C THR A 74 -2.26 -8.93 -2.36
N CYS A 75 -1.76 -8.96 -1.11
CA CYS A 75 -0.78 -7.98 -0.63
C CYS A 75 0.49 -8.00 -1.49
N THR A 76 1.04 -9.20 -1.71
CA THR A 76 2.32 -9.37 -2.42
C THR A 76 2.18 -8.96 -3.88
N GLU A 77 1.10 -9.36 -4.55
CA GLU A 77 0.82 -8.97 -5.94
C GLU A 77 0.69 -7.45 -6.06
N THR A 78 -0.12 -6.84 -5.19
CA THR A 78 -0.39 -5.39 -5.21
C THR A 78 0.86 -4.56 -4.95
N CYS A 79 1.70 -4.98 -3.99
CA CYS A 79 2.83 -4.18 -3.51
C CYS A 79 4.19 -4.62 -4.07
N SER A 80 4.25 -5.67 -4.90
CA SER A 80 5.50 -6.23 -5.44
C SER A 80 6.38 -5.22 -6.19
N SER A 81 5.77 -4.21 -6.81
CA SER A 81 6.44 -3.18 -7.63
C SER A 81 6.81 -1.92 -6.84
N VAL A 82 6.49 -1.86 -5.54
CA VAL A 82 6.74 -0.69 -4.71
C VAL A 82 8.25 -0.56 -4.44
N PRO A 83 8.87 0.59 -4.75
CA PRO A 83 10.29 0.81 -4.50
C PRO A 83 10.62 0.68 -3.01
N ARG A 84 11.67 -0.08 -2.69
CA ARG A 84 12.21 -0.10 -1.33
C ARG A 84 12.87 1.26 -1.05
N PRO A 85 12.55 1.94 0.06
CA PRO A 85 13.28 3.13 0.47
C PRO A 85 14.77 2.78 0.58
N GLN A 86 15.62 3.58 -0.07
CA GLN A 86 17.05 3.42 0.16
C GLN A 86 17.35 3.83 1.61
N PRO A 87 18.21 3.09 2.32
CA PRO A 87 18.73 3.55 3.60
C PRO A 87 19.31 4.95 3.40
N PRO A 88 19.10 5.90 4.32
CA PRO A 88 19.75 7.21 4.22
C PRO A 88 21.26 7.02 4.07
N GLU A 89 21.88 7.75 3.14
CA GLU A 89 23.32 7.62 2.80
C GLU A 89 24.21 7.64 4.04
N SER A 90 23.83 8.40 5.07
CA SER A 90 24.47 8.32 6.37
C SER A 90 23.71 7.36 7.27
N TYR A 91 24.07 6.07 7.24
CA TYR A 91 23.69 5.15 8.31
C TYR A 91 24.19 5.72 9.64
N LYS A 92 23.25 6.03 10.53
CA LYS A 92 23.53 6.51 11.88
C LYS A 92 23.44 5.30 12.80
N ASP A 93 24.60 4.86 13.29
CA ASP A 93 24.67 3.72 14.19
C ASP A 93 24.08 4.05 15.57
N CYS A 94 24.02 3.03 16.44
CA CYS A 94 23.50 3.21 17.78
C CYS A 94 24.29 4.27 18.57
N ALA A 95 25.62 4.32 18.41
CA ALA A 95 26.46 5.28 19.11
C ALA A 95 26.10 6.73 18.73
N PHE A 96 25.90 6.99 17.44
CA PHE A 96 25.45 8.29 16.95
C PHE A 96 24.14 8.74 17.63
N TRP A 97 23.16 7.84 17.74
CA TRP A 97 21.86 8.18 18.34
C TRP A 97 21.92 8.32 19.87
N LEU A 98 22.74 7.51 20.53
CA LEU A 98 22.97 7.63 21.98
C LEU A 98 23.59 8.99 22.34
N ASP A 99 24.58 9.45 21.57
CA ASP A 99 25.25 10.73 21.82
C ASP A 99 24.41 11.95 21.40
N ARG A 100 23.39 11.76 20.55
CA ARG A 100 22.62 12.84 19.93
C ARG A 100 21.12 12.68 20.11
N LEU A 101 20.70 12.17 21.26
CA LEU A 101 19.29 12.04 21.67
C LEU A 101 18.49 13.32 21.46
N HIS A 102 19.10 14.50 21.66
CA HIS A 102 18.48 15.81 21.45
C HIS A 102 18.00 16.08 20.00
N LEU A 103 18.49 15.32 19.02
CA LEU A 103 18.09 15.40 17.61
C LEU A 103 16.88 14.53 17.29
N CYS A 104 16.47 13.63 18.18
CA CYS A 104 15.29 12.79 17.99
C CYS A 104 14.03 13.64 18.25
N LYS A 105 13.52 14.29 17.20
CA LYS A 105 12.20 14.92 17.22
C LYS A 105 11.20 13.98 16.55
N GLN A 106 10.21 13.53 17.32
CA GLN A 106 9.02 12.89 16.77
C GLN A 106 8.28 13.95 15.94
N LYS A 107 8.14 13.71 14.64
CA LYS A 107 7.28 14.53 13.77
C LYS A 107 5.84 14.02 13.85
#